data_AF-A0A0F9T9X5-F1
#
_entry.id   AF-A0A0F9T9X5-F1
#
_cell.length_a   1.000
_cell.length_b   1.000
_cell.length_c   1.000
_cell.angle_alpha   90.00
_cell.angle_beta   90.00
_cell.angle_gamma   90.00
#
_symmetry.space_group_name_H-M   'P 1'
#
loop_
_entity.id
_entity.type
_entity.pdbx_description
1 polymer ?
#
loop_
_entity_poly.entity_id
_entity_poly.type
_entity_poly.pdbx_seq_one_letter_code
_entity_poly.pdbx_strand_id
1 'polypeptide(L)'
;MDQVMEFLNAHVLPHWPFIAWAVIAMVIGQVMVKNIFTKKHAETLRPKWLWYWARKTLPLHPVLSGIVIGIFWRNPEPAVMGIVPAAAYFGVAGALSLWLFEVLRRAAAKRGVVLALPGQTVAPGDLKKE
;
A
#
# COMPACT_ATOMS: atom_id res chain seq x y z
N MET A 1 10.03 -13.18 -29.71
CA MET A 1 9.28 -13.59 -28.50
C MET A 1 10.23 -14.11 -27.43
N ASP A 2 11.32 -14.80 -27.80
CA ASP A 2 12.28 -15.39 -26.85
C ASP A 2 12.92 -14.40 -25.89
N GLN A 3 13.30 -13.19 -26.35
CA GLN A 3 13.87 -12.14 -25.49
C GLN A 3 12.91 -11.64 -24.39
N VAL A 4 11.60 -11.57 -24.67
CA VAL A 4 10.61 -11.15 -23.67
C VAL A 4 10.42 -12.24 -22.62
N MET A 5 10.37 -13.50 -23.06
CA MET A 5 10.26 -14.64 -22.15
C MET A 5 11.51 -14.82 -21.29
N GLU A 6 12.70 -14.61 -21.86
CA GLU A 6 13.97 -14.65 -21.14
C GLU A 6 14.04 -13.52 -20.10
N PHE A 7 13.62 -12.31 -20.46
CA PHE A 7 13.51 -11.20 -19.51
C PHE A 7 12.54 -11.51 -18.36
N LEU A 8 11.34 -12.02 -18.68
CA LEU A 8 10.33 -12.38 -17.68
C LEU A 8 10.84 -13.49 -16.74
N ASN A 9 11.49 -14.51 -17.28
CA ASN A 9 12.04 -15.61 -16.49
C ASN A 9 13.21 -15.15 -15.60
N ALA A 10 14.07 -14.26 -16.09
CA ALA A 10 15.22 -13.78 -15.34
C ALA A 10 14.87 -12.74 -14.27
N HIS A 11 13.85 -11.89 -14.50
CA HIS A 11 13.60 -10.72 -13.64
C HIS A 11 12.23 -10.73 -12.96
N VAL A 12 11.20 -11.35 -13.53
CA VAL A 12 9.84 -11.32 -12.95
C VAL A 12 9.53 -12.59 -12.18
N LEU A 13 9.89 -13.74 -12.73
CA LEU A 13 9.63 -15.04 -12.12
C LEU A 13 10.26 -15.15 -10.72
N PRO A 14 11.52 -14.77 -10.46
CA PRO A 14 12.10 -14.89 -9.11
C PRO A 14 11.32 -14.09 -8.04
N HIS A 15 10.56 -13.07 -8.46
CA HIS A 15 9.77 -12.22 -7.59
C HIS A 15 8.26 -12.51 -7.61
N TRP A 16 7.82 -13.57 -8.32
CA TRP A 16 6.40 -13.94 -8.40
C TRP A 16 5.73 -14.13 -7.03
N PRO A 17 6.38 -14.68 -5.96
CA PRO A 17 5.73 -14.83 -4.66
C PRO A 17 5.37 -13.47 -4.05
N PHE A 18 6.24 -12.47 -4.24
CA PHE A 18 6.01 -11.12 -3.76
C PHE A 18 4.87 -10.44 -4.52
N ILE A 19 4.81 -10.61 -5.85
CA ILE A 19 3.72 -10.10 -6.68
C ILE A 19 2.39 -10.73 -6.26
N ALA A 20 2.35 -12.05 -6.09
CA ALA A 20 1.16 -12.77 -5.65
C ALA A 20 0.70 -12.28 -4.26
N TRP A 21 1.64 -12.12 -3.32
CA TRP A 21 1.35 -11.59 -1.99
C TRP A 21 0.82 -10.14 -2.04
N ALA A 22 1.39 -9.29 -2.88
CA ALA A 22 0.93 -7.93 -3.07
C ALA A 22 -0.51 -7.88 -3.60
N VAL A 23 -0.86 -8.76 -4.54
CA VAL A 23 -2.24 -8.88 -5.06
C VAL A 23 -3.20 -9.33 -3.96
N ILE A 24 -2.83 -10.36 -3.18
CA ILE A 24 -3.64 -10.84 -2.05
C ILE A 24 -3.85 -9.72 -1.02
N ALA A 25 -2.77 -9.04 -0.62
CA ALA A 25 -2.82 -7.93 0.32
C ALA A 25 -3.68 -6.78 -0.21
N MET A 26 -3.64 -6.50 -1.51
CA MET A 26 -4.50 -5.50 -2.14
C MET A 26 -5.98 -5.88 -2.03
N VAL A 27 -6.35 -7.14 -2.33
CA VAL A 27 -7.73 -7.63 -2.19
C VAL A 27 -8.20 -7.56 -0.74
N ILE A 28 -7.39 -8.07 0.20
CA ILE A 28 -7.69 -8.01 1.63
C ILE A 28 -7.86 -6.55 2.07
N GLY A 29 -6.96 -5.65 1.67
CA GLY A 29 -7.04 -4.23 1.96
C GLY A 29 -8.36 -3.62 1.50
N GLN A 30 -8.80 -3.93 0.27
CA GLN A 30 -10.11 -3.47 -0.24
C GLN A 30 -11.28 -4.00 0.60
N VAL A 31 -11.24 -5.28 0.99
CA VAL A 31 -12.28 -5.91 1.84
C VAL A 31 -12.31 -5.26 3.23
N MET A 32 -11.15 -5.10 3.87
CA MET A 32 -11.04 -4.48 5.20
C MET A 32 -11.58 -3.07 5.18
N VAL A 33 -11.40 -2.33 4.10
CA VAL A 33 -11.78 -0.92 4.04
C VAL A 33 -13.26 -0.74 3.78
N LYS A 34 -13.84 -1.61 2.95
CA LYS A 34 -15.29 -1.61 2.68
C LYS A 34 -16.10 -2.16 3.84
N ASN A 35 -15.57 -3.13 4.60
CA ASN A 35 -16.32 -3.85 5.62
C ASN A 35 -15.90 -3.52 7.05
N ILE A 36 -14.60 -3.41 7.35
CA ILE A 36 -14.07 -3.26 8.71
C ILE A 36 -13.87 -1.78 9.07
N PHE A 37 -13.04 -1.05 8.32
CA PHE A 37 -12.67 0.34 8.61
C PHE A 37 -13.68 1.37 8.05
N THR A 38 -14.97 1.12 8.25
CA THR A 38 -16.04 2.00 7.79
C THR A 38 -16.31 3.13 8.79
N LYS A 39 -16.91 4.23 8.31
CA LYS A 39 -17.37 5.34 9.18
C LYS A 39 -18.35 4.83 10.24
N LYS A 40 -19.26 3.94 9.85
CA LYS A 40 -20.25 3.33 10.74
C LYS A 40 -19.57 2.56 11.89
N HIS A 41 -18.56 1.74 11.60
CA HIS A 41 -17.80 1.04 12.64
C HIS A 41 -17.05 2.00 13.56
N ALA A 42 -16.44 3.06 13.03
CA ALA A 42 -15.78 4.07 13.86
C ALA A 42 -16.72 4.83 14.81
N GLU A 43 -18.00 4.97 14.44
CA GLU A 43 -19.01 5.64 15.28
C GLU A 43 -19.68 4.72 16.29
N THR A 44 -19.70 3.41 16.02
CA THR A 44 -20.42 2.40 16.80
C THR A 44 -19.53 1.60 17.74
N LEU A 45 -18.32 1.20 17.31
CA LEU A 45 -17.42 0.38 18.12
C LEU A 45 -16.66 1.23 19.14
N ARG A 46 -16.59 0.74 20.38
CA ARG A 46 -15.75 1.32 21.43
C ARG A 46 -14.42 0.58 21.53
N PRO A 47 -13.30 1.28 21.78
CA PRO A 47 -13.19 2.72 21.93
C PRO A 47 -13.21 3.45 20.57
N LYS A 48 -14.10 4.46 20.42
CA LYS A 48 -14.31 5.17 19.14
C LYS A 48 -13.03 5.83 18.62
N TRP A 49 -12.23 6.40 19.53
CA TRP A 49 -10.99 7.09 19.18
C TRP A 49 -9.99 6.17 18.46
N LEU A 50 -9.91 4.90 18.86
CA LEU A 50 -9.01 3.92 18.24
C LEU A 50 -9.42 3.62 16.80
N TRP A 51 -10.72 3.42 16.55
CA TRP A 51 -11.24 3.14 15.21
C TRP A 51 -11.12 4.36 14.29
N TYR A 52 -11.35 5.56 14.82
CA TYR A 52 -11.09 6.80 14.09
C TYR A 52 -9.61 6.97 13.76
N TRP A 53 -8.73 6.67 14.71
CA TRP A 53 -7.29 6.72 14.52
C TRP A 53 -6.84 5.71 13.46
N ALA A 54 -7.22 4.43 13.59
CA ALA A 54 -6.90 3.38 12.63
C ALA A 54 -7.37 3.74 11.21
N ARG A 55 -8.58 4.29 11.07
CA ARG A 55 -9.09 4.75 9.77
C ARG A 55 -8.27 5.89 9.18
N LYS A 56 -7.85 6.87 10.00
CA LYS A 56 -7.04 8.01 9.56
C LYS A 56 -5.59 7.62 9.25
N THR A 57 -5.04 6.63 9.95
CA THR A 57 -3.65 6.18 9.76
C THR A 57 -3.51 5.08 8.73
N LEU A 58 -4.59 4.54 8.15
CA LEU A 58 -4.55 3.57 7.05
C LEU A 58 -3.56 3.95 5.93
N PRO A 59 -3.50 5.21 5.44
CA PRO A 59 -2.49 5.61 4.47
C PRO A 59 -1.06 5.56 4.99
N LEU A 60 -0.81 5.66 6.30
CA LEU A 60 0.52 5.53 6.90
C LEU A 60 0.94 4.07 7.12
N HIS A 61 0.01 3.11 7.03
CA HIS A 61 0.32 1.70 7.31
C HIS A 61 1.42 1.13 6.43
N PRO A 62 1.51 1.40 5.11
CA PRO A 62 2.62 0.87 4.31
C PRO A 62 4.00 1.30 4.83
N VAL A 63 4.13 2.53 5.30
CA VAL A 63 5.39 3.05 5.89
C VAL A 63 5.67 2.37 7.23
N LEU A 64 4.68 2.34 8.13
CA LEU A 64 4.83 1.75 9.46
C LEU A 64 5.08 0.23 9.39
N SER A 65 4.34 -0.48 8.55
CA SER A 65 4.57 -1.90 8.28
C SER A 65 5.96 -2.13 7.71
N GLY A 66 6.45 -1.27 6.81
CA GLY A 66 7.82 -1.32 6.32
C GLY A 66 8.84 -1.20 7.46
N ILE A 67 8.69 -0.20 8.32
CA ILE A 67 9.58 -0.01 9.49
C ILE A 67 9.58 -1.26 10.39
N VAL A 68 8.39 -1.79 10.71
CA VAL A 68 8.24 -3.00 11.54
C VAL A 68 8.93 -4.20 10.88
N ILE A 69 8.72 -4.41 9.58
CA ILE A 69 9.38 -5.48 8.83
C ILE A 69 10.90 -5.33 8.92
N GLY A 70 11.45 -4.12 8.75
CA GLY A 70 12.90 -3.90 8.84
C GLY A 70 13.49 -4.14 10.24
N ILE A 71 12.70 -4.01 11.30
CA ILE A 71 13.14 -4.38 12.65
C ILE A 71 13.34 -5.90 12.79
N PHE A 72 12.46 -6.70 12.18
CA PHE A 72 12.55 -8.16 12.18
C PHE A 72 13.51 -8.69 11.11
N TRP A 73 13.56 -8.06 9.94
CA TRP A 73 14.42 -8.43 8.81
C TRP A 73 15.59 -7.47 8.67
N ARG A 74 16.61 -7.69 9.50
CA ARG A 74 17.71 -6.73 9.74
C ARG A 74 18.75 -6.63 8.63
N ASN A 75 18.85 -7.65 7.78
CA ASN A 75 19.81 -7.71 6.68
C ASN A 75 19.08 -8.19 5.41
N PRO A 76 18.22 -7.37 4.81
CA PRO A 76 17.51 -7.74 3.58
C PRO A 76 18.45 -7.83 2.38
N GLU A 77 19.53 -7.04 2.39
CA GLU A 77 20.53 -6.98 1.32
C GLU A 77 21.93 -6.75 1.91
N PRO A 78 23.01 -7.13 1.21
CA PRO A 78 24.38 -6.91 1.67
C PRO A 78 24.72 -5.44 1.97
N ALA A 79 24.09 -4.50 1.26
CA ALA A 79 24.28 -3.06 1.44
C ALA A 79 23.46 -2.47 2.61
N VAL A 80 22.50 -3.23 3.15
CA VAL A 80 21.59 -2.77 4.20
C VAL A 80 21.80 -3.63 5.43
N MET A 81 22.76 -3.24 6.29
CA MET A 81 23.11 -4.00 7.48
C MET A 81 22.65 -3.31 8.76
N GLY A 82 21.95 -4.07 9.61
CA GLY A 82 21.50 -3.62 10.92
C GLY A 82 20.08 -3.06 10.95
N ILE A 83 19.57 -2.90 12.17
CA ILE A 83 18.15 -2.59 12.43
C ILE A 83 17.73 -1.24 11.83
N VAL A 84 18.52 -0.20 12.07
CA VAL A 84 18.17 1.17 11.64
C VAL A 84 18.18 1.29 10.10
N PRO A 85 19.23 0.84 9.38
CA PRO A 85 19.21 0.86 7.92
C PRO A 85 18.11 0.00 7.32
N ALA A 86 17.82 -1.19 7.89
CA ALA A 86 16.74 -2.05 7.41
C ALA A 86 15.35 -1.42 7.62
N ALA A 87 15.09 -0.86 8.80
CA ALA A 87 13.85 -0.15 9.10
C ALA A 87 13.66 1.06 8.17
N ALA A 88 14.73 1.81 7.89
CA ALA A 88 14.71 2.91 6.93
C ALA A 88 14.46 2.42 5.51
N TYR A 89 15.14 1.37 5.05
CA TYR A 89 14.98 0.78 3.72
C TYR A 89 13.53 0.40 3.44
N PHE A 90 12.93 -0.41 4.32
CA PHE A 90 11.54 -0.83 4.16
C PHE A 90 10.53 0.29 4.42
N GLY A 91 10.83 1.22 5.34
CA GLY A 91 9.98 2.41 5.56
C GLY A 91 9.91 3.32 4.34
N VAL A 92 11.05 3.57 3.68
CA VAL A 92 11.14 4.33 2.43
C VAL A 92 10.44 3.59 1.30
N ALA A 93 10.59 2.25 1.19
CA ALA A 93 9.84 1.46 0.23
C ALA A 93 8.32 1.61 0.45
N GLY A 94 7.87 1.58 1.71
CA GLY A 94 6.49 1.86 2.09
C GLY A 94 6.03 3.26 1.65
N ALA A 95 6.85 4.30 1.85
CA ALA A 95 6.54 5.67 1.43
C ALA A 95 6.47 5.81 -0.09
N LEU A 96 7.40 5.17 -0.82
CA LEU A 96 7.42 5.14 -2.28
C LEU A 96 6.18 4.42 -2.85
N SER A 97 5.69 3.37 -2.17
CA SER A 97 4.47 2.69 -2.59
C SER A 97 3.23 3.61 -2.54
N LEU A 98 3.13 4.47 -1.52
CA LEU A 98 2.08 5.49 -1.41
C LEU A 98 2.20 6.55 -2.50
N TRP A 99 3.42 7.04 -2.73
CA TRP A 99 3.67 7.99 -3.81
C TRP A 99 3.30 7.41 -5.17
N LEU A 100 3.68 6.17 -5.46
CA LEU A 100 3.34 5.48 -6.70
C LEU A 100 1.82 5.32 -6.84
N PHE A 101 1.12 4.95 -5.76
CA PHE A 101 -0.34 4.89 -5.75
C PHE A 101 -0.96 6.24 -6.11
N GLU A 102 -0.47 7.34 -5.54
CA GLU A 102 -0.98 8.69 -5.84
C GLU A 102 -0.73 9.09 -7.31
N VAL A 103 0.42 8.71 -7.89
CA VAL A 103 0.70 8.90 -9.31
C VAL A 103 -0.27 8.10 -10.17
N LEU A 104 -0.46 6.80 -9.86
CA LEU A 104 -1.40 5.93 -10.57
C LEU A 104 -2.84 6.42 -10.45
N ARG A 105 -3.24 6.89 -9.26
CA ARG A 105 -4.53 7.50 -9.01
C ARG A 105 -4.76 8.71 -9.92
N ARG A 106 -3.80 9.63 -9.97
CA ARG A 106 -3.90 10.82 -10.85
C ARG A 106 -3.94 10.44 -12.32
N ALA A 107 -3.17 9.44 -12.74
CA ALA A 107 -3.19 8.93 -14.11
C ALA A 107 -4.54 8.27 -14.46
N ALA A 108 -5.11 7.50 -13.54
CA ALA A 108 -6.42 6.87 -13.66
C ALA A 108 -7.56 7.91 -13.71
N ALA A 109 -7.50 8.94 -12.86
CA ALA A 109 -8.47 10.04 -12.84
C ALA A 109 -8.52 10.79 -14.18
N LYS A 110 -7.38 10.96 -14.85
CA LYS A 110 -7.35 11.53 -16.22
C LYS A 110 -8.13 10.70 -17.25
N ARG A 111 -8.31 9.40 -16.99
CA ARG A 111 -9.08 8.45 -17.81
C ARG A 111 -10.49 8.20 -17.28
N GLY A 112 -10.98 9.01 -16.34
CA GLY A 112 -12.31 8.84 -15.73
C GLY A 112 -12.40 7.70 -14.71
N VAL A 113 -11.27 7.09 -14.32
CA VAL A 113 -11.25 6.00 -13.34
C VAL A 113 -10.92 6.58 -11.96
N VAL A 114 -11.87 6.51 -11.03
CA VAL A 114 -11.69 6.98 -9.65
C VAL A 114 -11.05 5.89 -8.81
N LEU A 115 -9.75 6.01 -8.56
CA LEU A 115 -9.03 5.20 -7.57
C LEU A 115 -9.00 5.97 -6.25
N ALA A 116 -9.56 5.43 -5.17
CA ALA A 116 -9.53 6.07 -3.86
C ALA A 116 -8.69 5.24 -2.88
N LEU A 117 -7.79 5.88 -2.13
CA LEU A 117 -7.18 5.23 -0.98
C LEU A 117 -8.23 5.05 0.13
N PRO A 118 -8.11 3.97 0.90
CA PRO A 118 -8.83 3.82 2.14
C PRO A 118 -8.74 5.02 3.06
N GLY A 119 -9.88 5.55 3.50
CA GLY A 119 -9.93 6.67 4.44
C GLY A 119 -9.76 8.06 3.82
N GLN A 120 -9.41 8.17 2.54
CA GLN A 120 -9.44 9.45 1.83
C GLN A 120 -10.89 9.81 1.47
N THR A 121 -11.27 11.07 1.73
CA THR A 121 -12.46 11.67 1.13
C THR A 121 -12.11 12.01 -0.32
N VAL A 122 -12.91 11.51 -1.27
CA VAL A 122 -12.79 11.89 -2.68
C VAL A 122 -12.93 13.41 -2.77
N ALA A 123 -11.95 14.08 -3.38
CA ALA A 123 -12.01 15.53 -3.52
C ALA A 123 -13.17 15.88 -4.48
N PRO A 124 -13.92 16.98 -4.25
CA PRO A 124 -15.06 17.34 -5.10
C PRO A 124 -14.74 17.47 -6.60
N GLY A 125 -13.47 17.74 -6.94
CA GLY A 125 -12.99 17.82 -8.33
C GLY A 125 -12.79 16.48 -9.03
N ASP A 126 -12.64 15.37 -8.29
CA ASP A 126 -12.47 14.02 -8.86
C ASP A 126 -13.81 13.38 -9.26
N LEU A 127 -14.93 13.95 -8.82
CA LEU A 127 -16.29 13.49 -9.14
C LEU A 127 -16.85 14.13 -10.42
N LYS A 128 -16.14 15.09 -11.02
CA LYS A 128 -16.56 15.75 -12.26
C LYS A 128 -15.76 15.22 -13.43
N LYS A 129 -16.30 14.21 -14.09
CA LYS A 129 -16.29 14.03 -15.55
C LYS A 129 -17.39 13.00 -15.85
N GLU A 130 -18.52 13.52 -16.32
CA GLU A 130 -19.60 12.78 -16.97
C GLU A 130 -19.08 11.99 -18.18
#